data_AF-A0A9E5HJT8-F1
#
_entry.id   AF-A0A9E5HJT8-F1
#
_cell.length_a   1.000
_cell.length_b   1.000
_cell.length_c   1.000
_cell.angle_alpha   90.00
_cell.angle_beta   90.00
_cell.angle_gamma   90.00
#
_symmetry.space_group_name_H-M   'P 1'
#
loop_
_entity.id
_entity.type
_entity.pdbx_description
1 polymer ?
#
loop_
_entity_poly.entity_id
_entity_poly.type
_entity_poly.pdbx_seq_one_letter_code
_entity_poly.pdbx_strand_id
1 'polypeptide(L)'
;MTIHIGAEKGDIAPTVLMPGDPLRAKWAAENFLTDARLVNQVRGMLGYTGTYHGNPVTIHGSGMGMPSLSIYVNELIRDYDAQTLIRIGSCGGMQPQVGIRDVILAMTATSINTPSAGIFKEINFAPCADYGLLSAAVEASKSKGAK
;
A
#
# COMPACT_ATOMS: atom_id res chain seq x y z
N MET A 1 8.97 -16.19 -6.36
CA MET A 1 9.68 -15.93 -5.10
C MET A 1 10.85 -15.01 -5.36
N THR A 2 10.93 -13.93 -4.60
CA THR A 2 12.01 -12.94 -4.65
C THR A 2 12.82 -12.98 -3.35
N ILE A 3 13.75 -12.04 -3.18
CA ILE A 3 14.60 -11.96 -1.97
C ILE A 3 13.78 -11.54 -0.75
N HIS A 4 12.70 -10.75 -0.93
CA HIS A 4 11.93 -10.17 0.17
C HIS A 4 10.47 -10.64 0.22
N ILE A 5 9.97 -11.27 -0.85
CA ILE A 5 8.62 -11.82 -0.94
C ILE A 5 8.70 -13.33 -1.23
N GLY A 6 8.26 -14.12 -0.24
CA GLY A 6 8.22 -15.58 -0.25
C GLY A 6 7.07 -16.19 -1.06
N ALA A 7 6.26 -15.37 -1.72
CA ALA A 7 5.06 -15.82 -2.44
C ALA A 7 5.41 -16.58 -3.73
N GLU A 8 4.57 -17.54 -4.11
CA GLU A 8 4.65 -18.20 -5.40
C GLU A 8 4.08 -17.32 -6.51
N LYS A 9 4.38 -17.64 -7.78
CA LYS A 9 3.81 -16.89 -8.90
C LYS A 9 2.30 -17.18 -8.96
N GLY A 10 1.48 -16.13 -8.98
CA GLY A 10 0.02 -16.23 -8.92
C GLY A 10 -0.57 -16.12 -7.50
N ASP A 11 0.26 -16.11 -6.46
CA ASP A 11 -0.20 -15.91 -5.07
C ASP A 11 -0.57 -14.46 -4.76
N ILE A 12 -0.03 -13.51 -5.51
CA ILE A 12 -0.29 -12.08 -5.36
C ILE A 12 -1.41 -11.69 -6.32
N ALA A 13 -2.46 -11.07 -5.79
CA ALA A 13 -3.55 -10.54 -6.58
C ALA A 13 -3.11 -9.26 -7.33
N PRO A 14 -3.79 -8.91 -8.44
CA PRO A 14 -3.50 -7.66 -9.17
C PRO A 14 -3.64 -6.40 -8.31
N THR A 15 -4.49 -6.44 -7.28
CA THR A 15 -4.72 -5.33 -6.34
C THR A 15 -4.12 -5.64 -4.97
N VAL A 16 -3.23 -4.76 -4.52
CA VAL A 16 -2.48 -4.90 -3.26
C VAL A 16 -2.72 -3.70 -2.35
N LEU A 17 -3.21 -3.95 -1.13
CA LEU A 17 -3.25 -2.97 -0.05
C LEU A 17 -1.98 -3.06 0.79
N MET A 18 -1.33 -1.92 1.04
CA MET A 18 0.01 -1.88 1.64
C MET A 18 0.07 -1.11 2.96
N PRO A 19 -0.34 -1.71 4.09
CA PRO A 19 -0.03 -1.16 5.41
C PRO A 19 1.47 -1.16 5.69
N GLY A 20 1.96 -0.22 6.50
CA GLY A 20 3.35 -0.25 6.97
C GLY A 20 3.63 -1.38 7.96
N ASP A 21 2.72 -1.56 8.91
CA ASP A 21 2.85 -2.54 9.99
C ASP A 21 2.35 -3.93 9.54
N PRO A 22 3.17 -4.99 9.62
CA PRO A 22 2.75 -6.35 9.28
C PRO A 22 1.61 -6.87 10.18
N LEU A 23 1.50 -6.41 11.43
CA LEU A 23 0.40 -6.80 12.30
C LEU A 23 -0.93 -6.17 11.85
N ARG A 24 -0.88 -4.97 11.26
CA ARG A 24 -2.05 -4.36 10.61
C ARG A 24 -2.44 -5.12 9.35
N ALA A 25 -1.46 -5.64 8.58
CA ALA A 25 -1.74 -6.51 7.44
C ALA A 25 -2.49 -7.78 7.88
N LYS A 26 -1.99 -8.44 8.93
CA LYS A 26 -2.64 -9.60 9.54
C LYS A 26 -4.05 -9.29 10.02
N TRP A 27 -4.21 -8.25 10.85
CA TRP A 27 -5.52 -7.85 11.36
C TRP A 27 -6.51 -7.57 10.23
N ALA A 28 -6.11 -6.83 9.20
CA ALA A 28 -6.99 -6.53 8.08
C ALA A 28 -7.36 -7.79 7.27
N ALA A 29 -6.41 -8.71 7.07
CA ALA A 29 -6.67 -9.97 6.40
C ALA A 29 -7.70 -10.82 7.16
N GLU A 30 -7.52 -10.96 8.49
CA GLU A 30 -8.41 -11.75 9.35
C GLU A 30 -9.82 -11.17 9.48
N ASN A 31 -9.98 -9.85 9.36
CA ASN A 31 -11.26 -9.17 9.57
C ASN A 31 -12.04 -8.91 8.28
N PHE A 32 -11.37 -8.76 7.14
CA PHE A 32 -12.01 -8.30 5.91
C PHE A 32 -11.94 -9.29 4.75
N LEU A 33 -10.95 -10.18 4.70
CA LEU A 33 -10.81 -11.14 3.60
C LEU A 33 -11.52 -12.45 3.94
N THR A 34 -12.21 -13.02 2.95
CA THR A 34 -12.57 -14.44 2.97
C THR A 34 -11.44 -15.27 2.37
N ASP A 35 -11.26 -16.50 2.87
CA ASP A 35 -10.21 -17.43 2.42
C ASP A 35 -8.79 -16.84 2.47
N ALA A 36 -8.53 -16.02 3.49
CA ALA A 36 -7.24 -15.37 3.69
C ALA A 36 -6.12 -16.42 3.89
N ARG A 37 -5.16 -16.46 2.97
CA ARG A 37 -3.97 -17.31 3.04
C ARG A 37 -2.74 -16.44 3.25
N LEU A 38 -1.87 -16.85 4.17
CA LEU A 38 -0.54 -16.25 4.33
C LEU A 38 0.33 -16.60 3.12
N VAL A 39 0.75 -15.58 2.37
CA VAL A 39 1.59 -15.71 1.17
C VAL A 39 3.00 -15.19 1.37
N ASN A 40 3.24 -14.38 2.41
CA ASN A 40 4.58 -13.93 2.75
C ASN A 40 4.78 -13.81 4.26
N GLN A 41 5.93 -14.27 4.72
CA GLN A 41 6.44 -14.03 6.09
C GLN A 41 7.96 -13.75 6.09
N VAL A 42 8.58 -13.62 4.91
CA VAL A 42 10.01 -13.35 4.77
C VAL A 42 10.33 -12.03 5.47
N ARG A 43 11.39 -12.04 6.29
CA ARG A 43 11.82 -10.89 7.14
C ARG A 43 10.75 -10.40 8.13
N GLY A 44 9.75 -11.23 8.44
CA GLY A 44 8.62 -10.85 9.29
C GLY A 44 7.61 -9.93 8.58
N MET A 45 7.75 -9.73 7.27
CA MET A 45 6.83 -8.88 6.51
C MET A 45 5.62 -9.69 6.06
N LEU A 46 4.55 -9.63 6.86
CA LEU A 46 3.36 -10.42 6.62
C LEU A 46 2.61 -9.96 5.38
N GLY A 47 2.24 -10.92 4.53
CA GLY A 47 1.39 -10.71 3.36
C GLY A 47 0.35 -11.81 3.27
N TYR A 48 -0.88 -11.44 2.97
CA TYR A 48 -2.03 -12.33 2.84
C TYR A 48 -2.75 -12.08 1.54
N THR A 49 -3.25 -13.14 0.90
CA THR A 49 -4.15 -13.03 -0.24
C THR A 49 -5.45 -13.73 0.09
N GLY A 50 -6.57 -13.12 -0.29
CA GLY A 50 -7.91 -13.65 -0.11
C GLY A 50 -8.89 -12.90 -0.99
N THR A 51 -10.17 -12.94 -0.64
CA THR A 51 -11.24 -12.32 -1.41
C THR A 51 -11.96 -11.25 -0.60
N TYR A 52 -12.20 -10.09 -1.20
CA TYR A 52 -13.02 -9.01 -0.64
C TYR A 52 -14.18 -8.69 -1.59
N HIS A 53 -15.41 -8.93 -1.14
CA HIS A 53 -16.63 -8.75 -1.96
C HIS A 53 -16.53 -9.37 -3.36
N GLY A 54 -16.01 -10.60 -3.45
CA GLY A 54 -15.83 -11.32 -4.72
C GLY A 54 -14.59 -10.95 -5.52
N ASN A 55 -13.78 -9.98 -5.06
CA ASN A 55 -12.56 -9.55 -5.75
C ASN A 55 -11.31 -10.12 -5.06
N PRO A 56 -10.35 -10.69 -5.80
CA PRO A 56 -9.07 -11.11 -5.23
C PRO A 56 -8.26 -9.89 -4.78
N VAL A 57 -7.78 -9.91 -3.54
CA VAL A 57 -7.00 -8.82 -2.94
C VAL A 57 -5.85 -9.40 -2.14
N THR A 58 -4.68 -8.79 -2.26
CA THR A 58 -3.54 -9.03 -1.39
C THR A 58 -3.40 -7.88 -0.39
N ILE A 59 -3.17 -8.18 0.88
CA ILE A 59 -2.79 -7.21 1.92
C ILE A 59 -1.37 -7.53 2.34
N HIS A 60 -0.43 -6.63 2.07
CA HIS A 60 1.01 -6.89 2.23
C HIS A 60 1.69 -5.76 3.01
N GLY A 61 2.37 -6.11 4.10
CA GLY A 61 3.13 -5.13 4.89
C GLY A 61 4.28 -4.52 4.09
N SER A 62 4.59 -3.24 4.31
CA SER A 62 5.67 -2.54 3.59
C SER A 62 6.86 -2.13 4.47
N GLY A 63 6.72 -2.24 5.79
CA GLY A 63 7.63 -1.63 6.75
C GLY A 63 7.57 -0.10 6.76
N MET A 64 8.63 0.52 7.28
CA MET A 64 8.75 1.96 7.47
C MET A 64 9.79 2.59 6.54
N GLY A 65 9.47 3.75 5.99
CA GLY A 65 10.37 4.55 5.16
C GLY A 65 10.35 4.19 3.67
N MET A 66 10.73 5.15 2.83
CA MET A 66 10.76 5.01 1.37
C MET A 66 11.65 3.84 0.88
N PRO A 67 12.85 3.58 1.46
CA PRO A 67 13.66 2.44 1.03
C PRO A 67 12.94 1.10 1.24
N SER A 68 12.34 0.88 2.42
CA SER A 68 11.59 -0.35 2.71
C SER A 68 10.41 -0.53 1.75
N LEU A 69 9.59 0.52 1.58
CA LEU A 69 8.46 0.48 0.65
C LEU A 69 8.92 0.17 -0.78
N SER A 70 10.03 0.78 -1.23
CA SER A 70 10.51 0.63 -2.60
C SER A 70 10.88 -0.82 -2.95
N ILE A 71 11.41 -1.59 -2.00
CA ILE A 71 11.75 -3.00 -2.22
C ILE A 71 10.49 -3.79 -2.56
N TYR A 72 9.48 -3.72 -1.70
CA TYR A 72 8.25 -4.50 -1.86
C TYR A 72 7.45 -4.05 -3.09
N VAL A 73 7.31 -2.74 -3.32
CA VAL A 73 6.59 -2.22 -4.50
C VAL A 73 7.26 -2.67 -5.81
N ASN A 74 8.59 -2.59 -5.90
CA ASN A 74 9.29 -3.01 -7.12
C ASN A 74 9.14 -4.50 -7.38
N GLU A 75 9.28 -5.34 -6.36
CA GLU A 75 9.10 -6.80 -6.51
C GLU A 75 7.65 -7.15 -6.85
N LEU A 76 6.67 -6.53 -6.18
CA LEU A 76 5.23 -6.74 -6.46
C LEU A 76 4.88 -6.40 -7.92
N ILE A 77 5.37 -5.28 -8.44
CA ILE A 77 5.09 -4.87 -9.83
C ILE A 77 5.84 -5.77 -10.81
N ARG A 78 7.17 -5.88 -10.68
CA ARG A 78 8.02 -6.52 -11.69
C ARG A 78 7.89 -8.04 -11.71
N ASP A 79 7.87 -8.66 -10.53
CA ASP A 79 8.01 -10.11 -10.39
C ASP A 79 6.67 -10.82 -10.14
N TYR A 80 5.65 -10.06 -9.69
CA TYR A 80 4.31 -10.59 -9.35
C TYR A 80 3.16 -9.95 -10.15
N ASP A 81 3.45 -9.02 -11.05
CA ASP A 81 2.45 -8.38 -11.92
C ASP A 81 1.31 -7.67 -11.15
N ALA A 82 1.62 -7.10 -9.98
CA ALA A 82 0.70 -6.24 -9.26
C ALA A 82 0.42 -4.96 -10.06
N GLN A 83 -0.85 -4.69 -10.33
CA GLN A 83 -1.30 -3.57 -11.17
C GLN A 83 -1.72 -2.36 -10.35
N THR A 84 -2.32 -2.59 -9.17
CA THR A 84 -2.85 -1.54 -8.31
C THR A 84 -2.26 -1.68 -6.93
N LEU A 85 -1.58 -0.64 -6.44
CA LEU A 85 -1.00 -0.60 -5.11
C LEU A 85 -1.58 0.58 -4.34
N ILE A 86 -2.28 0.30 -3.23
CA ILE A 86 -2.90 1.31 -2.38
C ILE A 86 -2.22 1.27 -1.01
N ARG A 87 -1.41 2.29 -0.72
CA ARG A 87 -0.78 2.42 0.59
C ARG A 87 -1.76 2.96 1.62
N ILE A 88 -1.96 2.21 2.71
CA ILE A 88 -2.78 2.62 3.85
C ILE A 88 -1.89 2.84 5.08
N GLY A 89 -2.08 3.94 5.79
CA GLY A 89 -1.16 4.33 6.84
C GLY A 89 -1.76 5.34 7.81
N SER A 90 -0.97 5.67 8.84
CA SER A 90 -1.23 6.80 9.72
C SER A 90 -0.33 7.98 9.33
N CYS A 91 -0.81 9.20 9.53
CA CYS A 91 -0.02 10.42 9.37
C CYS A 91 -0.38 11.42 10.48
N GLY A 92 0.48 12.41 10.69
CA GLY A 92 0.17 13.58 11.52
C GLY A 92 -0.60 14.62 10.71
N GLY A 93 -1.62 15.23 11.31
CA GLY A 93 -2.28 16.40 10.74
C GLY A 93 -1.40 17.63 10.92
N MET A 94 -1.05 18.31 9.82
CA MET A 94 -0.25 19.54 9.87
C MET A 94 -1.11 20.80 9.95
N GLN A 95 -2.36 20.71 9.50
CA GLN A 95 -3.30 21.82 9.44
C GLN A 95 -4.25 21.80 10.64
N PRO A 96 -4.61 22.95 11.24
CA PRO A 96 -5.46 23.01 12.43
C PRO A 96 -6.82 22.34 12.29
N GLN A 97 -7.37 22.28 11.07
CA GLN A 97 -8.66 21.67 10.79
C GLN A 97 -8.62 20.14 10.70
N VAL A 98 -7.43 19.52 10.65
CA VAL A 98 -7.31 18.06 10.55
C VAL A 98 -7.41 17.45 11.95
N GLY A 99 -8.52 16.74 12.20
CA GLY A 99 -8.81 16.06 13.45
C GLY A 99 -8.19 14.66 13.57
N ILE A 100 -8.22 14.12 14.78
CA ILE A 100 -7.82 12.73 15.04
C ILE A 100 -8.82 11.80 14.33
N ARG A 101 -8.31 10.86 13.54
CA ARG A 101 -9.06 9.87 12.71
C ARG A 101 -9.66 10.42 11.42
N ASP A 102 -9.41 11.68 11.06
CA ASP A 102 -9.74 12.16 9.72
C ASP A 102 -8.98 11.35 8.65
N VAL A 103 -9.62 11.14 7.50
CA VAL A 103 -9.06 10.34 6.41
C VAL A 103 -8.48 11.28 5.36
N ILE A 104 -7.16 11.27 5.22
CA ILE A 104 -6.47 12.07 4.22
C ILE A 104 -6.27 11.26 2.94
N LEU A 105 -6.91 11.70 1.86
CA LEU A 105 -6.65 11.21 0.51
C LEU A 105 -5.54 12.04 -0.12
N ALA A 106 -4.31 11.54 -0.05
CA ALA A 106 -3.12 12.26 -0.52
C ALA A 106 -3.01 12.23 -2.05
N MET A 107 -3.23 13.38 -2.70
CA MET A 107 -3.05 13.55 -4.14
C MET A 107 -1.57 13.58 -4.55
N THR A 108 -0.72 14.18 -3.71
CA THR A 108 0.72 14.35 -3.96
C THR A 108 1.50 14.14 -2.67
N ALA A 109 2.82 13.94 -2.79
CA ALA A 109 3.72 13.85 -1.64
C ALA A 109 4.94 14.77 -1.82
N THR A 110 5.38 15.38 -0.72
CA THR A 110 6.65 16.13 -0.66
C THR A 110 7.64 15.33 0.18
N SER A 111 8.91 15.38 -0.18
CA SER A 111 9.99 14.74 0.58
C SER A 111 11.16 15.70 0.76
N ILE A 112 11.83 15.62 1.91
CA ILE A 112 13.09 16.34 2.16
C ILE A 112 14.25 15.66 1.42
N ASN A 113 14.20 14.33 1.32
CA ASN A 113 15.14 13.51 0.57
C ASN A 113 14.40 12.28 0.02
N THR A 114 14.85 11.70 -1.09
CA THR A 114 14.29 10.50 -1.70
C THR A 114 15.39 9.51 -2.08
N PRO A 115 15.20 8.19 -1.85
CA PRO A 115 16.14 7.19 -2.35
C PRO A 115 16.22 7.16 -3.89
N SER A 116 15.27 7.80 -4.58
CA SER A 116 15.27 7.90 -6.04
C SER A 116 16.23 8.96 -6.59
N ALA A 117 16.87 9.77 -5.72
CA ALA A 117 17.78 10.84 -6.16
C ALA A 117 18.94 10.32 -7.02
N GLY A 118 19.45 9.11 -6.75
CA GLY A 118 20.49 8.49 -7.60
C GLY A 118 20.01 8.12 -9.00
N ILE A 119 18.71 7.82 -9.16
CA ILE A 119 18.09 7.46 -10.44
C ILE A 119 17.67 8.72 -11.20
N PHE A 120 17.03 9.66 -10.50
CA PHE A 120 16.51 10.90 -11.09
C PHE A 120 17.57 11.98 -11.28
N LYS A 121 18.70 11.90 -10.58
CA LYS A 121 19.82 12.85 -10.65
C LYS A 121 19.33 14.31 -10.48
N GLU A 122 19.40 15.12 -11.53
CA GLU A 122 18.99 16.53 -11.53
C GLU A 122 17.46 16.73 -11.64
N ILE A 123 16.69 15.66 -11.84
CA ILE A 123 15.24 15.72 -11.99
C ILE A 123 14.56 15.82 -10.61
N ASN A 124 13.84 16.92 -10.41
CA ASN A 124 12.92 17.08 -9.28
C ASN A 124 11.54 16.52 -9.66
N PHE A 125 11.34 15.23 -9.38
CA PHE A 125 10.07 14.57 -9.65
C PHE A 125 8.99 14.97 -8.63
N ALA A 126 7.81 15.35 -9.12
CA ALA A 126 6.64 15.65 -8.29
C ALA A 126 5.71 14.42 -8.25
N PRO A 127 5.76 13.57 -7.21
CA PRO A 127 4.95 12.37 -7.17
C PRO A 127 3.47 12.71 -6.96
N CYS A 128 2.63 12.15 -7.83
CA CYS A 128 1.18 12.23 -7.72
C CYS A 128 0.56 10.83 -7.69
N ALA A 129 -0.60 10.72 -7.06
CA ALA A 129 -1.44 9.53 -7.14
C ALA A 129 -2.02 9.38 -8.55
N ASP A 130 -2.41 8.15 -8.89
CA ASP A 130 -3.28 7.92 -10.05
C ASP A 130 -4.63 8.60 -9.81
N TYR A 131 -5.10 9.37 -10.79
CA TYR A 131 -6.34 10.13 -10.67
C TYR A 131 -7.57 9.21 -10.57
N GLY A 132 -7.58 8.09 -11.30
CA GLY A 132 -8.68 7.13 -11.27
C GLY A 132 -8.86 6.53 -9.86
N LEU A 133 -7.76 6.05 -9.26
CA LEU A 133 -7.76 5.54 -7.89
C LEU A 133 -8.11 6.61 -6.86
N LEU A 134 -7.56 7.82 -6.99
CA LEU A 134 -7.84 8.92 -6.07
C LEU A 134 -9.33 9.31 -6.12
N SER A 135 -9.87 9.49 -7.32
CA SER A 135 -11.28 9.87 -7.51
C SER A 135 -12.23 8.80 -6.99
N ALA A 136 -11.95 7.52 -7.24
CA ALA A 136 -12.70 6.40 -6.67
C ALA A 136 -12.67 6.39 -5.13
N ALA A 137 -11.52 6.69 -4.51
CA ALA A 137 -11.41 6.80 -3.06
C ALA A 137 -12.22 8.00 -2.50
N VAL A 138 -12.25 9.13 -3.20
CA VAL A 138 -13.07 10.30 -2.85
C VAL A 138 -14.57 9.96 -2.92
N GLU A 139 -15.01 9.29 -3.98
CA GLU A 139 -16.43 8.89 -4.08
C GLU A 139 -16.81 7.86 -3.02
N ALA A 140 -15.92 6.90 -2.74
CA ALA A 140 -16.13 5.93 -1.68
C ALA A 140 -16.23 6.60 -0.30
N SER A 141 -15.41 7.63 -0.02
CA SER A 141 -15.39 8.32 1.29
C SER A 141 -16.69 9.09 1.56
N LYS A 142 -17.28 9.73 0.53
CA LYS A 142 -18.57 10.43 0.63
C LYS A 142 -19.67 9.52 1.16
N SER A 143 -19.71 8.26 0.70
CA SER A 143 -20.72 7.29 1.12
C SER A 143 -20.55 6.79 2.57
N LYS A 144 -19.38 7.01 3.17
CA LYS A 144 -19.00 6.48 4.49
C LYS A 144 -19.03 7.55 5.59
N GLY A 145 -19.40 8.79 5.26
CA GLY A 145 -19.38 9.90 6.22
C GLY A 145 -17.99 10.20 6.78
N ALA A 146 -16.94 9.79 6.07
CA ALA A 146 -15.57 10.12 6.44
C ALA A 146 -15.38 11.64 6.31
N LYS A 147 -14.79 12.25 7.35
CA LYS A 147 -14.27 13.61 7.29
C LYS A 147 -12.83 13.60 6.81
#